data_AF-A0A1V9X993-F1
#
_entry.id   AF-A0A1V9X993-F1
#
_cell.length_a   1.000
_cell.length_b   1.000
_cell.length_c   1.000
_cell.angle_alpha   90.00
_cell.angle_beta   90.00
_cell.angle_gamma   90.00
#
_symmetry.space_group_name_H-M   'P 1'
#
loop_
_entity.id
_entity.type
_entity.pdbx_description
1 polymer ?
#
loop_
_entity_poly.entity_id
_entity_poly.type
_entity_poly.pdbx_seq_one_letter_code
_entity_poly.pdbx_strand_id
1 'polypeptide(L)'
;MSYSKGKKDYLSRGNAAGCAGGSGNYHNKYRRAQSNPNSGQVDADEDGDNLSLEGVPDAASRQLQDKTLEDEYGAKDYRSQVVLKEDHASRPLWVSGDGHIFLEAFSPVYKHAHDFLIAISEPVCRPEFIHEYKLTSYSLYAAVSVGLQTDDIIEYLRRLNKTSTPEGIIEFIKMCTESYGKVKLVLKQNRYFVESSHPEIVQKLLRDPVIRNCRLKRSEDDVELLSDNRVKQQVVPGAKPNEAIEKTEVPSDIFDFYSRMENDDEEEPERDTKVVSFEVMQDKIEDIQKRCIELEYPLLAEYDFKNDTHNPDINVDLKPSALLRPYQEKSLRKMFGNGRARSGVIVLPCGAGKSLTGVTACCTVRKRCLVLCNSGVSVEQWKAQFKMWSTADDSMICRFTSEAKDKPMGCGICITTYSMITHTQKRSWEGK
;
A
#
# COMPACT_ATOMS: atom_id res chain seq x y z
N MET A 1 -14.08 31.72 49.68
CA MET A 1 -15.50 31.53 50.02
C MET A 1 -15.92 30.17 49.52
N SER A 2 -15.95 29.21 50.44
CA SER A 2 -16.31 27.82 50.21
C SER A 2 -17.83 27.68 50.27
N TYR A 3 -18.44 26.88 49.39
CA TYR A 3 -19.71 26.23 49.70
C TYR A 3 -19.71 24.79 49.22
N SER A 4 -20.30 23.97 50.08
CA SER A 4 -20.21 22.52 50.17
C SER A 4 -21.63 21.94 50.16
N LYS A 5 -21.69 20.62 49.92
CA LYS A 5 -22.74 19.65 50.30
C LYS A 5 -23.97 19.47 49.41
N GLY A 6 -24.26 18.19 49.15
CA GLY A 6 -25.59 17.69 48.85
C GLY A 6 -25.66 16.21 48.44
N LYS A 7 -25.25 15.27 49.32
CA LYS A 7 -25.61 13.84 49.23
C LYS A 7 -27.12 13.67 49.42
N LYS A 8 -27.76 12.75 48.68
CA LYS A 8 -29.00 12.08 49.11
C LYS A 8 -28.93 10.59 48.77
N ASP A 9 -28.96 9.80 49.85
CA ASP A 9 -29.23 8.37 49.87
C ASP A 9 -30.72 8.10 49.62
N TYR A 10 -31.05 6.97 48.99
CA TYR A 10 -32.32 6.28 49.18
C TYR A 10 -32.06 4.78 49.33
N LEU A 11 -32.49 4.26 50.47
CA LEU A 11 -32.40 2.87 50.91
C LEU A 11 -33.81 2.26 50.94
N SER A 12 -33.86 0.99 50.52
CA SER A 12 -34.59 -0.12 51.17
C SER A 12 -36.05 -0.44 50.79
N ARG A 13 -36.21 -1.72 50.39
CA ARG A 13 -37.17 -2.78 50.81
C ARG A 13 -37.60 -3.58 49.58
N GLY A 14 -37.45 -4.91 49.44
CA GLY A 14 -37.23 -6.00 50.38
C GLY A 14 -38.37 -7.02 50.23
N ASN A 15 -38.12 -8.25 49.77
CA ASN A 15 -38.49 -9.48 50.51
C ASN A 15 -38.04 -10.80 49.87
N ALA A 16 -37.74 -11.74 50.77
CA ALA A 16 -37.15 -13.07 50.63
C ALA A 16 -38.16 -14.21 50.36
N ALA A 17 -37.63 -15.33 49.84
CA ALA A 17 -37.83 -16.73 50.32
C ALA A 17 -36.80 -17.62 49.55
N GLY A 18 -35.78 -18.23 50.17
CA GLY A 18 -35.75 -19.50 50.95
C GLY A 18 -35.56 -20.72 50.01
N CYS A 19 -34.71 -21.74 50.17
CA CYS A 19 -33.81 -22.27 51.22
C CYS A 19 -32.87 -23.36 50.62
N ALA A 20 -31.78 -23.67 51.35
CA ALA A 20 -30.92 -24.88 51.34
C ALA A 20 -30.01 -25.13 50.10
N GLY A 21 -28.75 -25.54 50.16
CA GLY A 21 -27.85 -26.05 51.22
C GLY A 21 -26.88 -27.04 50.56
N GLY A 22 -25.55 -26.88 50.69
CA GLY A 22 -24.59 -27.82 50.08
C GLY A 22 -23.14 -27.33 50.08
N SER A 23 -22.37 -27.78 51.09
CA SER A 23 -20.96 -27.50 51.33
C SER A 23 -20.02 -28.38 50.49
N GLY A 24 -18.92 -27.83 49.97
CA GLY A 24 -17.87 -28.60 49.29
C GLY A 24 -16.52 -27.88 49.29
N ASN A 25 -15.66 -28.26 50.24
CA ASN A 25 -14.26 -27.86 50.37
C ASN A 25 -13.39 -28.38 49.22
N TYR A 26 -12.46 -27.57 48.70
CA TYR A 26 -11.26 -28.06 48.03
C TYR A 26 -9.99 -27.55 48.72
N HIS A 27 -9.18 -28.52 49.14
CA HIS A 27 -7.94 -28.38 49.90
C HIS A 27 -6.75 -27.99 49.02
N ASN A 28 -5.96 -27.05 49.55
CA ASN A 28 -4.55 -26.82 49.23
C ASN A 28 -3.70 -28.07 49.53
N LYS A 29 -2.82 -28.46 48.60
CA LYS A 29 -1.67 -29.33 48.88
C LYS A 29 -0.39 -28.66 48.43
N TYR A 30 0.31 -28.08 49.40
CA TYR A 30 1.75 -27.82 49.32
C TYR A 30 2.49 -29.13 49.61
N ARG A 31 3.46 -29.49 48.76
CA ARG A 31 4.50 -30.47 49.11
C ARG A 31 5.87 -29.91 48.70
N ARG A 32 6.76 -29.85 49.69
CA ARG A 32 8.11 -29.26 49.67
C ARG A 32 9.14 -30.40 49.45
N ALA A 33 10.07 -30.23 48.52
CA ALA A 33 11.34 -30.97 48.43
C ALA A 33 12.34 -30.06 47.67
N GLN A 34 13.23 -29.39 48.39
CA GLN A 34 14.67 -29.71 48.57
C GLN A 34 15.55 -29.42 47.34
N SER A 35 16.62 -28.69 47.64
CA SER A 35 17.57 -27.96 46.81
C SER A 35 18.55 -28.82 46.01
N ASN A 36 18.83 -28.41 44.77
CA ASN A 36 20.16 -28.50 44.18
C ASN A 36 20.34 -27.40 43.09
N PRO A 37 21.45 -26.65 43.03
CA PRO A 37 21.61 -25.53 42.11
C PRO A 37 22.49 -25.93 40.91
N ASN A 38 21.90 -26.14 39.72
CA ASN A 38 22.60 -25.92 38.45
C ASN A 38 21.62 -25.95 37.27
N SER A 39 22.03 -25.31 36.17
CA SER A 39 21.36 -25.13 34.88
C SER A 39 20.22 -24.10 34.84
N GLY A 40 20.62 -22.84 34.64
CA GLY A 40 19.77 -21.85 34.00
C GLY A 40 19.75 -22.07 32.50
N GLN A 41 18.57 -22.36 31.96
CA GLN A 41 18.18 -22.11 30.57
C GLN A 41 16.67 -21.89 30.64
N VAL A 42 16.27 -20.64 30.43
CA VAL A 42 14.87 -20.27 30.28
C VAL A 42 14.66 -20.31 28.78
N ASP A 43 13.95 -21.32 28.29
CA ASP A 43 13.50 -21.39 26.91
C ASP A 43 12.58 -20.20 26.67
N ALA A 44 13.07 -19.22 25.91
CA ALA A 44 12.26 -18.19 25.31
C ALA A 44 11.67 -18.80 24.03
N ASP A 45 10.34 -18.86 23.97
CA ASP A 45 9.59 -19.20 22.77
C ASP A 45 9.87 -18.15 21.67
N GLU A 46 10.92 -18.37 20.88
CA GLU A 46 11.13 -17.71 19.58
C GLU A 46 10.32 -18.45 18.50
N ASP A 47 8.99 -18.34 18.55
CA ASP A 47 8.17 -18.51 17.35
C ASP A 47 8.28 -17.22 16.52
N GLY A 48 9.46 -17.03 15.92
CA GLY A 48 9.65 -16.09 14.83
C GLY A 48 8.91 -16.64 13.62
N ASP A 49 7.82 -15.97 13.24
CA ASP A 49 7.15 -16.13 11.95
C ASP A 49 8.17 -15.94 10.81
N ASN A 50 8.85 -17.03 10.42
CA ASN A 50 9.52 -17.14 9.13
C ASN A 50 8.43 -17.30 8.07
N LEU A 51 7.70 -16.20 7.82
CA LEU A 51 7.00 -16.01 6.56
C LEU A 51 8.04 -16.13 5.45
N SER A 52 8.00 -17.23 4.71
CA SER A 52 8.78 -17.39 3.49
C SER A 52 8.55 -16.15 2.61
N LEU A 53 9.61 -15.38 2.35
CA LEU A 53 9.66 -14.22 1.45
C LEU A 53 9.49 -14.63 -0.03
N GLU A 54 8.56 -15.55 -0.30
CA GLU A 54 8.28 -16.06 -1.64
C GLU A 54 7.60 -14.93 -2.43
N GLY A 55 8.28 -14.43 -3.47
CA GLY A 55 7.77 -13.37 -4.35
C GLY A 55 8.34 -11.97 -4.11
N VAL A 56 9.35 -11.85 -3.26
CA VAL A 56 10.09 -10.61 -3.03
C VAL A 56 11.45 -10.72 -3.71
N PRO A 57 11.87 -9.78 -4.57
CA PRO A 57 13.19 -9.89 -5.21
C PRO A 57 14.33 -9.72 -4.19
N ASP A 58 15.48 -10.33 -4.46
CA ASP A 58 16.64 -10.30 -3.56
C ASP A 58 17.16 -8.88 -3.28
N ALA A 59 17.05 -7.96 -4.25
CA ALA A 59 17.38 -6.56 -4.03
C ALA A 59 16.52 -5.91 -2.92
N ALA A 60 15.35 -6.47 -2.63
CA ALA A 60 14.44 -5.95 -1.62
C ALA A 60 14.72 -6.47 -0.22
N SER A 61 15.32 -7.65 -0.10
CA SER A 61 15.72 -8.21 1.20
C SER A 61 17.02 -7.59 1.70
N ARG A 62 17.76 -6.88 0.84
CA ARG A 62 18.95 -6.13 1.22
C ARG A 62 18.58 -4.98 2.15
N GLN A 63 19.12 -5.04 3.36
CA GLN A 63 19.07 -3.94 4.31
C GLN A 63 20.31 -3.08 4.13
N LEU A 64 20.17 -1.78 4.42
CA LEU A 64 21.30 -0.87 4.54
C LEU A 64 22.24 -1.41 5.64
N GLN A 65 23.45 -1.77 5.24
CA GLN A 65 24.49 -2.16 6.20
C GLN A 65 25.07 -0.89 6.81
N ASP A 66 24.66 -0.61 8.03
CA ASP A 66 25.19 0.50 8.79
C ASP A 66 26.57 0.14 9.37
N LYS A 67 27.63 0.69 8.75
CA LYS A 67 29.02 0.52 9.22
C LYS A 67 29.44 1.59 10.23
N THR A 68 28.47 2.33 10.78
CA THR A 68 28.75 3.42 11.71
C THR A 68 29.34 2.87 13.01
N LEU A 69 30.37 3.55 13.51
CA LEU A 69 30.98 3.22 14.79
C LEU A 69 30.03 3.62 15.92
N GLU A 70 29.86 2.71 16.86
CA GLU A 70 29.19 2.98 18.13
C GLU A 70 30.22 3.57 19.10
N ASP A 71 29.79 4.56 19.89
CA ASP A 71 30.59 5.11 20.97
C ASP A 71 30.62 4.18 22.20
N GLU A 72 31.31 4.61 23.26
CA GLU A 72 31.45 3.85 24.51
C GLU A 72 30.12 3.57 25.23
N TYR A 73 29.03 4.23 24.83
CA TYR A 73 27.69 4.12 25.40
C TYR A 73 26.67 3.49 24.43
N GLY A 74 27.11 3.03 23.26
CA GLY A 74 26.27 2.40 22.24
C GLY A 74 25.50 3.38 21.35
N ALA A 75 25.87 4.66 21.32
CA ALA A 75 25.30 5.64 20.40
C ALA A 75 26.06 5.63 19.06
N LYS A 76 25.32 5.68 17.96
CA LYS A 76 25.90 5.71 16.61
C LYS A 76 26.37 7.11 16.24
N ASP A 77 27.65 7.25 15.87
CA ASP A 77 28.21 8.54 15.47
C ASP A 77 28.22 8.75 13.95
N TYR A 78 27.21 9.44 13.43
CA TYR A 78 27.10 9.78 12.02
C TYR A 78 27.90 11.01 11.58
N ARG A 79 28.57 11.74 12.49
CA ARG A 79 29.22 13.03 12.18
C ARG A 79 30.31 12.95 11.11
N SER A 80 30.93 11.78 10.94
CA SER A 80 31.94 11.53 9.91
C SER A 80 31.35 11.30 8.51
N GLN A 81 30.07 10.90 8.44
CA GLN A 81 29.37 10.55 7.19
C GLN A 81 28.49 11.69 6.68
N VAL A 82 28.04 12.57 7.58
CA VAL A 82 27.13 13.67 7.25
C VAL A 82 27.71 15.01 7.66
N VAL A 83 27.66 15.98 6.74
CA VAL A 83 28.12 17.35 6.93
C VAL A 83 26.90 18.27 7.04
N LEU A 84 26.86 19.13 8.05
CA LEU A 84 25.78 20.10 8.23
C LEU A 84 25.86 21.18 7.13
N LYS A 85 24.74 21.48 6.47
CA LYS A 85 24.68 22.56 5.48
C LYS A 85 24.54 23.92 6.17
N GLU A 86 24.97 24.99 5.50
CA GLU A 86 24.89 26.35 6.04
C GLU A 86 23.43 26.81 6.25
N ASP A 87 22.50 26.32 5.45
CA ASP A 87 21.08 26.67 5.48
C ASP A 87 20.22 25.65 6.25
N HIS A 88 20.82 24.90 7.17
CA HIS A 88 20.18 23.86 7.97
C HIS A 88 18.92 24.33 8.73
N ALA A 89 18.81 25.61 9.06
CA ALA A 89 17.63 26.15 9.75
C ALA A 89 16.36 26.11 8.88
N SER A 90 16.49 26.17 7.55
CA SER A 90 15.38 26.23 6.61
C SER A 90 14.91 24.85 6.09
N ARG A 91 15.65 23.79 6.43
CA ARG A 91 15.44 22.43 5.91
C ARG A 91 14.86 21.52 7.01
N PRO A 92 13.83 20.70 6.75
CA PRO A 92 13.12 19.99 7.82
C PRO A 92 13.60 18.56 8.10
N LEU A 93 14.50 17.98 7.27
CA LEU A 93 14.87 16.55 7.38
C LEU A 93 16.25 16.31 7.97
N TRP A 94 16.39 15.19 8.67
CA TRP A 94 17.65 14.53 8.98
C TRP A 94 17.63 13.13 8.41
N VAL A 95 18.68 12.72 7.70
CA VAL A 95 18.79 11.39 7.11
C VAL A 95 20.01 10.68 7.68
N SER A 96 19.77 9.53 8.32
CA SER A 96 20.78 8.65 8.89
C SER A 96 21.28 7.62 7.86
N GLY A 97 22.48 7.09 8.05
CA GLY A 97 23.08 6.08 7.15
C GLY A 97 22.34 4.74 7.14
N ASP A 98 21.57 4.44 8.19
CA ASP A 98 20.75 3.23 8.34
C ASP A 98 19.35 3.35 7.69
N GLY A 99 19.05 4.48 7.04
CA GLY A 99 17.79 4.70 6.33
C GLY A 99 16.69 5.31 7.19
N HIS A 100 16.96 5.63 8.46
CA HIS A 100 16.02 6.42 9.27
C HIS A 100 16.01 7.89 8.82
N ILE A 101 14.82 8.46 8.72
CA ILE A 101 14.59 9.86 8.37
C ILE A 101 13.78 10.51 9.48
N PHE A 102 14.29 11.60 10.04
CA PHE A 102 13.57 12.42 11.00
C PHE A 102 13.04 13.69 10.34
N LEU A 103 11.77 13.98 10.54
CA LEU A 103 11.06 15.13 9.98
C LEU A 103 10.59 16.07 11.08
N GLU A 104 11.00 17.33 11.02
CA GLU A 104 10.52 18.40 11.90
C GLU A 104 9.11 18.86 11.51
N ALA A 105 8.12 18.59 12.36
CA ALA A 105 6.70 18.90 12.12
C ALA A 105 6.35 20.40 12.24
N PHE A 106 7.24 21.18 12.85
CA PHE A 106 7.09 22.62 13.09
C PHE A 106 7.70 23.49 11.97
N SER A 107 8.35 22.88 10.97
CA SER A 107 8.92 23.62 9.84
C SER A 107 7.82 24.16 8.91
N PRO A 108 7.96 25.37 8.34
CA PRO A 108 7.04 25.88 7.30
C PRO A 108 6.90 24.95 6.08
N VAL A 109 7.95 24.17 5.78
CA VAL A 109 8.02 23.24 4.64
C VAL A 109 7.47 21.84 5.00
N TYR A 110 6.95 21.66 6.24
CA TYR A 110 6.49 20.37 6.73
C TYR A 110 5.48 19.68 5.80
N LYS A 111 4.48 20.40 5.29
CA LYS A 111 3.42 19.81 4.44
C LYS A 111 4.02 19.11 3.22
N HIS A 112 4.97 19.77 2.54
CA HIS A 112 5.62 19.24 1.34
C HIS A 112 6.56 18.07 1.68
N ALA A 113 7.34 18.18 2.76
CA ALA A 113 8.24 17.12 3.19
C ALA A 113 7.48 15.87 3.67
N HIS A 114 6.39 16.06 4.41
CA HIS A 114 5.49 15.00 4.86
C HIS A 114 4.87 14.24 3.68
N ASP A 115 4.39 14.97 2.68
CA ASP A 115 3.76 14.38 1.50
C ASP A 115 4.75 13.60 0.63
N PHE A 116 5.98 14.11 0.51
CA PHE A 116 7.09 13.40 -0.11
C PHE A 116 7.45 12.12 0.65
N LEU A 117 7.64 12.19 1.98
CA LEU A 117 7.99 11.01 2.79
C LEU A 117 6.90 9.93 2.76
N ILE A 118 5.62 10.31 2.72
CA ILE A 118 4.51 9.35 2.52
C ILE A 118 4.63 8.58 1.19
N ALA A 119 5.25 9.17 0.17
CA ALA A 119 5.42 8.51 -1.12
C ALA A 119 6.63 7.56 -1.14
N ILE A 120 7.71 7.90 -0.43
CA ILE A 120 9.00 7.21 -0.57
C ILE A 120 9.43 6.36 0.63
N SER A 121 8.74 6.46 1.77
CA SER A 121 9.16 5.85 3.04
C SER A 121 7.98 5.33 3.85
N GLU A 122 8.28 4.45 4.81
CA GLU A 122 7.30 3.94 5.77
C GLU A 122 7.37 4.73 7.08
N PRO A 123 6.23 5.17 7.65
CA PRO A 123 6.22 5.84 8.94
C PRO A 123 6.50 4.86 10.09
N VAL A 124 7.44 5.21 10.97
CA VAL A 124 7.76 4.45 12.20
C VAL A 124 6.98 5.05 13.36
N CYS A 125 7.18 6.34 13.64
CA CYS A 125 6.46 7.05 14.70
C CYS A 125 6.12 8.49 14.29
N ARG A 126 5.03 9.04 14.83
CA ARG A 126 4.54 10.40 14.54
C ARG A 126 4.10 11.11 15.82
N PRO A 127 5.04 11.48 16.71
CA PRO A 127 4.76 12.33 17.87
C PRO A 127 4.57 13.79 17.44
N GLU A 128 4.29 14.69 18.39
CA GLU A 128 3.88 16.06 18.10
C GLU A 128 4.90 16.91 17.31
N PHE A 129 6.21 16.72 17.55
CA PHE A 129 7.24 17.63 17.03
C PHE A 129 8.18 17.02 15.97
N ILE A 130 8.57 15.76 16.14
CA ILE A 130 9.56 15.12 15.26
C ILE A 130 9.05 13.75 14.84
N HIS A 131 8.73 13.59 13.56
CA HIS A 131 8.29 12.31 13.02
C HIS A 131 9.49 11.47 12.60
N GLU A 132 9.35 10.16 12.70
CA GLU A 132 10.34 9.20 12.26
C GLU A 132 9.77 8.34 11.13
N TYR A 133 10.52 8.27 10.05
CA TYR A 133 10.25 7.45 8.88
C TYR A 133 11.46 6.54 8.62
N LYS A 134 11.22 5.46 7.88
CA LYS A 134 12.26 4.53 7.47
C LYS A 134 12.18 4.27 5.97
N LEU A 135 13.31 4.44 5.31
CA LEU A 135 13.49 4.00 3.93
C LEU A 135 13.61 2.48 3.93
N THR A 136 12.72 1.86 3.17
CA THR A 136 12.71 0.43 2.91
C THR A 136 12.77 0.22 1.41
N SER A 137 13.24 -0.94 0.99
CA SER A 137 13.17 -1.34 -0.42
C SER A 137 11.74 -1.31 -0.94
N TYR A 138 10.78 -1.85 -0.18
CA TYR A 138 9.35 -1.87 -0.53
C TYR A 138 8.76 -0.48 -0.72
N SER A 139 9.06 0.46 0.18
CA SER A 139 8.56 1.84 0.04
C SER A 139 9.13 2.54 -1.18
N LEU A 140 10.42 2.34 -1.49
CA LEU A 140 11.02 2.86 -2.73
C LEU A 140 10.40 2.25 -3.99
N TYR A 141 10.08 0.96 -3.99
CA TYR A 141 9.38 0.32 -5.11
C TYR A 141 7.98 0.88 -5.29
N ALA A 142 7.25 1.10 -4.20
CA ALA A 142 5.96 1.75 -4.24
C ALA A 142 6.09 3.16 -4.82
N ALA A 143 7.14 3.91 -4.46
CA ALA A 143 7.40 5.24 -4.96
C ALA A 143 7.62 5.28 -6.48
N VAL A 144 8.47 4.39 -7.01
CA VAL A 144 8.70 4.28 -8.47
C VAL A 144 7.45 3.80 -9.19
N SER A 145 6.70 2.90 -8.57
CA SER A 145 5.41 2.43 -9.11
C SER A 145 4.37 3.55 -9.18
N VAL A 146 4.48 4.58 -8.34
CA VAL A 146 3.65 5.79 -8.43
C VAL A 146 4.04 6.64 -9.64
N GLY A 147 5.31 6.66 -10.01
CA GLY A 147 5.87 7.39 -11.16
C GLY A 147 7.09 8.26 -10.81
N LEU A 148 7.53 8.29 -9.55
CA LEU A 148 8.68 9.08 -9.12
C LEU A 148 9.97 8.52 -9.73
N GLN A 149 10.76 9.37 -10.38
CA GLN A 149 12.05 8.96 -10.93
C GLN A 149 13.11 8.91 -9.83
N THR A 150 14.13 8.07 -10.04
CA THR A 150 15.28 7.92 -9.14
C THR A 150 15.96 9.25 -8.83
N ASP A 151 16.19 10.05 -9.86
CA ASP A 151 16.90 11.32 -9.74
C ASP A 151 16.06 12.34 -8.96
N ASP A 152 14.74 12.38 -9.17
CA ASP A 152 13.83 13.25 -8.44
C ASP A 152 13.88 12.92 -6.93
N ILE A 153 13.79 11.64 -6.56
CA ILE A 153 13.83 11.22 -5.15
C ILE A 153 15.14 11.68 -4.48
N ILE A 154 16.27 11.50 -5.16
CA ILE A 154 17.59 11.91 -4.66
C ILE A 154 17.67 13.44 -4.55
N GLU A 155 17.16 14.16 -5.54
CA GLU A 155 17.16 15.61 -5.56
C GLU A 155 16.29 16.20 -4.44
N TYR A 156 15.08 15.68 -4.23
CA TYR A 156 14.21 16.08 -3.13
C TYR A 156 14.85 15.82 -1.76
N LEU A 157 15.44 14.64 -1.55
CA LEU A 157 16.16 14.35 -0.32
C LEU A 157 17.31 15.33 -0.11
N ARG A 158 18.09 15.64 -1.15
CA ARG A 158 19.15 16.65 -1.08
C ARG A 158 18.62 18.05 -0.77
N ARG A 159 17.45 18.42 -1.29
CA ARG A 159 16.81 19.74 -1.07
C ARG A 159 16.15 19.88 0.31
N LEU A 160 15.69 18.80 0.92
CA LEU A 160 15.01 18.86 2.22
C LEU A 160 15.89 18.49 3.41
N ASN A 161 17.03 17.83 3.17
CA ASN A 161 17.93 17.38 4.23
C ASN A 161 18.82 18.51 4.76
N LYS A 162 18.82 18.71 6.08
CA LYS A 162 19.73 19.63 6.79
C LYS A 162 21.20 19.26 6.64
N THR A 163 21.48 17.97 6.51
CA THR A 163 22.83 17.46 6.33
C THR A 163 23.09 17.05 4.87
N SER A 164 24.33 16.71 4.54
CA SER A 164 24.65 15.98 3.32
C SER A 164 23.97 14.61 3.36
N THR A 165 23.46 14.18 2.22
CA THR A 165 22.86 12.84 2.11
C THR A 165 23.99 11.80 2.07
N PRO A 166 23.99 10.78 2.96
CA PRO A 166 25.01 9.73 2.94
C PRO A 166 25.06 9.03 1.58
N GLU A 167 26.27 8.71 1.09
CA GLU A 167 26.46 8.03 -0.20
C GLU A 167 25.76 6.65 -0.24
N GLY A 168 25.80 5.91 0.88
CA GLY A 168 25.13 4.61 0.99
C GLY A 168 23.61 4.69 0.78
N ILE A 169 22.96 5.78 1.19
CA ILE A 169 21.52 6.00 0.93
C ILE A 169 21.28 6.26 -0.56
N ILE A 170 22.15 7.01 -1.22
CA ILE A 170 22.03 7.30 -2.65
C ILE A 170 22.22 6.03 -3.47
N GLU A 171 23.24 5.23 -3.14
CA GLU A 171 23.48 3.93 -3.78
C GLU A 171 22.31 2.97 -3.58
N PHE A 172 21.76 2.92 -2.36
CA PHE A 172 20.59 2.11 -2.05
C PHE A 172 19.36 2.53 -2.85
N ILE A 173 19.08 3.84 -2.93
CA ILE A 173 17.98 4.36 -3.74
C ILE A 173 18.18 3.98 -5.21
N LYS A 174 19.37 4.19 -5.78
CA LYS A 174 19.64 3.83 -7.19
C LYS A 174 19.44 2.34 -7.44
N MET A 175 20.02 1.50 -6.58
CA MET A 175 19.90 0.04 -6.67
C MET A 175 18.43 -0.41 -6.61
N CYS A 176 17.62 0.16 -5.72
CA CYS A 176 16.21 -0.21 -5.59
C CYS A 176 15.32 0.37 -6.70
N THR A 177 15.69 1.49 -7.32
CA THR A 177 14.78 2.19 -8.25
C THR A 177 15.14 1.98 -9.73
N GLU A 178 16.38 1.60 -10.05
CA GLU A 178 16.82 1.41 -11.44
C GLU A 178 16.16 0.23 -12.17
N SER A 179 15.77 -0.84 -11.47
CA SER A 179 15.16 -2.01 -12.10
C SER A 179 13.63 -2.07 -11.92
N TYR A 180 13.09 -1.33 -10.96
CA TYR A 180 11.68 -1.43 -10.55
C TYR A 180 10.79 -0.44 -11.30
N GLY A 181 9.52 -0.79 -11.44
CA GLY A 181 8.51 0.03 -12.12
C GLY A 181 8.67 0.20 -13.63
N LYS A 182 9.72 -0.39 -14.21
CA LYS A 182 9.97 -0.35 -15.66
C LYS A 182 9.19 -1.37 -16.46
N VAL A 183 8.70 -2.43 -15.82
CA VAL A 183 7.97 -3.52 -16.48
C VAL A 183 6.59 -3.68 -15.86
N LYS A 184 5.57 -3.67 -16.71
CA LYS A 184 4.16 -3.71 -16.33
C LYS A 184 3.50 -4.94 -16.92
N LEU A 185 2.72 -5.66 -16.11
CA LEU A 185 1.81 -6.70 -16.57
C LEU A 185 0.42 -6.08 -16.71
N VAL A 186 0.03 -5.80 -17.94
CA VAL A 186 -1.19 -5.07 -18.26
C VAL A 186 -2.25 -6.04 -18.77
N LEU A 187 -3.41 -6.04 -18.11
CA LEU A 187 -4.59 -6.75 -18.57
C LEU A 187 -5.39 -5.84 -19.52
N LYS A 188 -5.51 -6.25 -20.79
CA LYS A 188 -6.30 -5.57 -21.83
C LYS A 188 -7.23 -6.57 -22.52
N GLN A 189 -8.54 -6.31 -22.53
CA GLN A 189 -9.53 -7.17 -23.21
C GLN A 189 -9.36 -8.68 -22.86
N ASN A 190 -9.19 -8.98 -21.57
CA ASN A 190 -8.93 -10.33 -21.06
C ASN A 190 -7.66 -11.03 -21.59
N ARG A 191 -6.68 -10.25 -22.06
CA ARG A 191 -5.36 -10.71 -22.50
C ARG A 191 -4.27 -10.02 -21.71
N TYR A 192 -3.22 -10.77 -21.39
CA TYR A 192 -2.11 -10.28 -20.59
C TYR A 192 -0.95 -9.86 -21.48
N PHE A 193 -0.49 -8.63 -21.29
CA PHE A 193 0.65 -8.06 -21.99
C PHE A 193 1.72 -7.65 -20.99
N VAL A 194 2.97 -7.96 -21.31
CA VAL A 194 4.11 -7.36 -20.61
C VAL A 194 4.51 -6.12 -21.39
N GLU A 195 4.43 -4.96 -20.77
CA GLU A 195 4.71 -3.65 -21.37
C GLU A 195 5.87 -2.94 -20.66
N SER A 196 6.69 -2.21 -21.40
CA SER A 196 7.72 -1.34 -20.85
C SER A 196 7.96 -0.13 -21.76
N SER A 197 8.27 1.01 -21.16
CA SER A 197 8.81 2.20 -21.86
C SER A 197 10.28 2.04 -22.26
N HIS A 198 10.92 0.95 -21.83
CA HIS A 198 12.35 0.66 -22.00
C HIS A 198 12.54 -0.58 -22.89
N PRO A 199 12.69 -0.43 -24.21
CA PRO A 199 12.85 -1.54 -25.16
C PRO A 199 14.00 -2.49 -24.79
N GLU A 200 15.09 -1.96 -24.24
CA GLU A 200 16.27 -2.69 -23.81
C GLU A 200 15.96 -3.72 -22.72
N ILE A 201 15.02 -3.41 -21.81
CA ILE A 201 14.61 -4.31 -20.74
C ILE A 201 13.75 -5.44 -21.30
N VAL A 202 12.83 -5.13 -22.22
CA VAL A 202 12.00 -6.15 -22.88
C VAL A 202 12.88 -7.12 -23.68
N GLN A 203 13.87 -6.61 -24.41
CA GLN A 203 14.83 -7.46 -25.13
C GLN A 203 15.63 -8.35 -24.18
N LYS A 204 16.05 -7.83 -23.01
CA LYS A 204 16.73 -8.61 -21.97
C LYS A 204 15.81 -9.71 -21.42
N LEU A 205 14.56 -9.41 -21.13
CA LEU A 205 13.57 -10.38 -20.65
C LEU A 205 13.28 -11.47 -21.70
N LEU A 206 13.17 -11.12 -22.98
CA LEU A 206 12.91 -12.07 -24.06
C LEU A 206 14.10 -12.99 -24.39
N ARG A 207 15.32 -12.66 -23.95
CA ARG A 207 16.48 -13.56 -24.03
C ARG A 207 16.39 -14.71 -23.01
N ASP A 208 15.64 -14.52 -21.93
CA ASP A 208 15.46 -15.56 -20.92
C ASP A 208 14.56 -16.70 -21.47
N PRO A 209 15.00 -17.97 -21.37
CA PRO A 209 14.28 -19.10 -21.95
C PRO A 209 12.91 -19.32 -21.30
N VAL A 210 12.74 -19.05 -20.00
CA VAL A 210 11.47 -19.26 -19.30
C VAL A 210 10.45 -18.24 -19.77
N ILE A 211 10.83 -16.95 -19.81
CA ILE A 211 9.96 -15.88 -20.29
C ILE A 211 9.60 -16.08 -21.76
N ARG A 212 10.57 -16.46 -22.59
CA ARG A 212 10.36 -16.76 -24.01
C ARG A 212 9.34 -17.89 -24.23
N ASN A 213 9.32 -18.88 -23.36
CA ASN A 213 8.36 -19.98 -23.41
C ASN A 213 6.96 -19.58 -22.91
N CYS A 214 6.85 -18.54 -22.07
CA CYS A 214 5.57 -18.01 -21.58
C CYS A 214 4.87 -17.11 -22.62
N ARG A 215 5.61 -16.61 -23.62
CA ARG A 215 5.09 -15.75 -24.69
C ARG A 215 4.10 -16.53 -25.57
N LEU A 216 2.95 -15.93 -25.85
CA LEU A 216 2.02 -16.45 -26.84
C LEU A 216 2.50 -16.08 -28.25
N LYS A 217 2.80 -17.09 -29.09
CA LYS A 217 3.12 -16.90 -30.52
C LYS A 217 1.87 -17.23 -31.33
N ARG A 218 1.36 -16.29 -32.14
CA ARG A 218 0.14 -16.50 -32.94
C ARG A 218 0.44 -16.92 -34.39
N SER A 219 1.66 -16.72 -34.88
CA SER A 219 2.15 -17.24 -36.18
C SER A 219 3.70 -17.29 -36.27
N GLU A 220 4.25 -18.05 -37.22
CA GLU A 220 5.71 -18.19 -37.46
C GLU A 220 6.39 -16.88 -37.95
N ASP A 221 5.61 -15.91 -38.43
CA ASP A 221 6.07 -14.58 -38.86
C ASP A 221 6.04 -13.53 -37.71
N ASP A 222 5.57 -13.87 -36.50
CA ASP A 222 5.46 -12.94 -35.36
C ASP A 222 6.79 -12.65 -34.62
N VAL A 223 7.93 -12.86 -35.28
CA VAL A 223 9.25 -12.59 -34.67
C VAL A 223 9.43 -11.09 -34.38
N GLU A 224 8.65 -10.22 -35.01
CA GLU A 224 8.80 -8.75 -34.96
C GLU A 224 7.64 -7.94 -34.37
N LEU A 225 6.60 -8.56 -33.78
CA LEU A 225 5.52 -7.79 -33.16
C LEU A 225 5.89 -7.28 -31.76
N LEU A 226 6.82 -6.32 -31.72
CA LEU A 226 6.80 -5.25 -30.72
C LEU A 226 5.67 -4.32 -31.17
N SER A 227 4.48 -4.43 -30.60
CA SER A 227 3.43 -3.45 -30.92
C SER A 227 3.86 -2.09 -30.37
N ASP A 228 4.30 -1.20 -31.24
CA ASP A 228 4.55 0.23 -30.97
C ASP A 228 3.21 0.90 -30.67
N ASN A 229 2.69 0.69 -29.46
CA ASN A 229 1.49 1.35 -28.99
C ASN A 229 1.89 2.71 -28.43
N ARG A 230 1.62 3.78 -29.19
CA ARG A 230 1.70 5.15 -28.67
C ARG A 230 0.63 5.33 -27.61
N VAL A 231 1.02 5.37 -26.34
CA VAL A 231 0.10 5.67 -25.25
C VAL A 231 0.08 7.17 -25.06
N LYS A 232 -1.06 7.80 -25.34
CA LYS A 232 -1.30 9.20 -24.94
C LYS A 232 -1.54 9.22 -23.43
N GLN A 233 -0.60 9.81 -22.69
CA GLN A 233 -0.70 10.00 -21.25
C GLN A 233 -1.75 11.09 -20.99
N GLN A 234 -2.98 10.70 -20.65
CA GLN A 234 -4.03 11.64 -20.24
C GLN A 234 -4.18 11.64 -18.73
N VAL A 235 -3.88 12.79 -18.11
CA VAL A 235 -4.22 13.10 -16.72
C VAL A 235 -5.63 13.71 -16.69
N VAL A 236 -6.46 13.27 -15.73
CA VAL A 236 -7.86 13.72 -15.59
C VAL A 236 -7.87 14.94 -14.65
N PRO A 237 -8.55 16.06 -14.95
CA PRO A 237 -8.53 17.23 -14.10
C PRO A 237 -9.28 16.98 -12.79
N GLY A 238 -8.58 17.03 -11.66
CA GLY A 238 -9.16 17.03 -10.31
C GLY A 238 -9.37 18.45 -9.79
N ALA A 239 -10.50 18.71 -9.13
CA ALA A 239 -10.91 20.03 -8.68
C ALA A 239 -9.92 20.71 -7.72
N LYS A 240 -9.73 22.02 -7.93
CA LYS A 240 -8.85 22.90 -7.13
C LYS A 240 -9.35 23.07 -5.70
N PRO A 241 -8.51 22.87 -4.67
CA PRO A 241 -8.62 23.59 -3.41
C PRO A 241 -7.88 24.92 -3.56
N ASN A 242 -8.62 26.03 -3.55
CA ASN A 242 -8.05 27.36 -3.39
C ASN A 242 -7.62 27.52 -1.92
N GLU A 243 -6.36 27.27 -1.60
CA GLU A 243 -5.76 27.79 -0.37
C GLU A 243 -4.61 28.73 -0.75
N ALA A 244 -4.85 30.03 -0.58
CA ALA A 244 -3.82 31.05 -0.65
C ALA A 244 -2.89 30.84 0.56
N ILE A 245 -1.69 30.31 0.34
CA ILE A 245 -0.65 30.21 1.35
C ILE A 245 0.18 31.50 1.31
N GLU A 246 0.30 32.15 2.47
CA GLU A 246 1.09 33.36 2.66
C GLU A 246 2.57 33.10 2.31
N LYS A 247 3.14 33.99 1.49
CA LYS A 247 4.56 34.00 1.14
C LYS A 247 5.39 34.41 2.36
N THR A 248 5.80 33.45 3.18
CA THR A 248 6.79 33.72 4.23
C THR A 248 7.71 32.52 4.43
N GLU A 249 9.01 32.77 4.28
CA GLU A 249 10.16 31.99 4.79
C GLU A 249 10.55 30.65 4.14
N VAL A 250 10.00 30.29 2.98
CA VAL A 250 10.48 29.11 2.23
C VAL A 250 11.54 29.53 1.20
N PRO A 251 12.74 28.93 1.19
CA PRO A 251 13.71 29.12 0.11
C PRO A 251 13.08 28.95 -1.27
N SER A 252 13.32 29.89 -2.19
CA SER A 252 12.66 29.93 -3.50
C SER A 252 12.94 28.69 -4.34
N ASP A 253 14.12 28.07 -4.18
CA ASP A 253 14.51 26.83 -4.85
C ASP A 253 13.61 25.64 -4.46
N ILE A 254 13.21 25.54 -3.20
CA ILE A 254 12.32 24.49 -2.69
C ILE A 254 10.90 24.75 -3.21
N PHE A 255 10.39 25.98 -3.06
CA PHE A 255 9.04 26.35 -3.48
C PHE A 255 8.83 26.22 -5.00
N ASP A 256 9.78 26.71 -5.80
CA ASP A 256 9.71 26.68 -7.27
C ASP A 256 9.74 25.24 -7.81
N PHE A 257 10.45 24.33 -7.12
CA PHE A 257 10.54 22.93 -7.54
C PHE A 257 9.29 22.12 -7.20
N TYR A 258 8.70 22.34 -6.02
CA TYR A 258 7.40 21.74 -5.70
C TYR A 258 6.29 22.28 -6.59
N SER A 259 6.29 23.58 -6.87
CA SER A 259 5.35 24.19 -7.81
C SER A 259 5.51 23.59 -9.21
N ARG A 260 6.75 23.32 -9.65
CA ARG A 260 7.00 22.63 -10.93
C ARG A 260 6.50 21.20 -10.92
N MET A 261 6.61 20.44 -9.84
CA MET A 261 6.07 19.07 -9.81
C MET A 261 4.54 19.03 -9.73
N GLU A 262 3.91 19.92 -8.95
CA GLU A 262 2.45 20.05 -8.92
C GLU A 262 1.91 20.49 -10.28
N ASN A 263 2.68 21.31 -11.02
CA ASN A 263 2.35 21.75 -12.37
C ASN A 263 2.83 20.78 -13.47
N ASP A 264 3.84 19.93 -13.24
CA ASP A 264 4.30 18.91 -14.20
C ASP A 264 3.31 17.73 -14.25
N ASP A 265 2.55 17.50 -13.18
CA ASP A 265 1.32 16.69 -13.23
C ASP A 265 0.26 17.32 -14.20
N GLU A 266 0.33 18.62 -14.49
CA GLU A 266 -0.54 19.36 -15.42
C GLU A 266 0.12 19.65 -16.80
N GLU A 267 1.45 19.67 -16.90
CA GLU A 267 2.23 20.10 -18.07
C GLU A 267 3.43 19.19 -18.43
N GLU A 268 3.36 17.87 -18.20
CA GLU A 268 4.32 16.98 -18.88
C GLU A 268 4.12 17.12 -20.41
N PRO A 269 5.14 17.58 -21.17
CA PRO A 269 5.05 17.62 -22.62
C PRO A 269 4.78 16.19 -23.12
N GLU A 270 3.94 16.03 -24.15
CA GLU A 270 3.66 14.76 -24.83
C GLU A 270 4.98 14.08 -25.25
N ARG A 271 5.62 13.34 -24.34
CA ARG A 271 6.74 12.49 -24.69
C ARG A 271 6.10 11.31 -25.39
N ASP A 272 6.30 11.25 -26.71
CA ASP A 272 6.03 10.09 -27.55
C ASP A 272 6.96 8.93 -27.10
N THR A 273 6.78 8.42 -25.88
CA THR A 273 7.54 7.29 -25.35
C THR A 273 7.03 6.04 -26.02
N LYS A 274 7.90 5.42 -26.82
CA LYS A 274 7.61 4.13 -27.45
C LYS A 274 7.45 3.08 -26.36
N VAL A 275 6.23 2.59 -26.19
CA VAL A 275 5.95 1.46 -25.31
C VAL A 275 6.04 0.19 -26.13
N VAL A 276 6.92 -0.71 -25.70
CA VAL A 276 7.10 -2.03 -26.30
C VAL A 276 6.31 -3.04 -25.47
N SER A 277 5.57 -3.92 -26.14
CA SER A 277 4.84 -4.98 -25.45
C SER A 277 4.78 -6.30 -26.21
N PHE A 278 4.61 -7.39 -25.45
CA PHE A 278 4.36 -8.73 -25.98
C PHE A 278 3.28 -9.46 -25.16
N GLU A 279 2.53 -10.34 -25.80
CA GLU A 279 1.45 -11.09 -25.16
C GLU A 279 1.96 -12.36 -24.45
N VAL A 280 1.35 -12.68 -23.31
CA VAL A 280 1.70 -13.81 -22.46
C VAL A 280 0.50 -14.77 -22.31
N MET A 281 0.79 -16.07 -22.22
CA MET A 281 -0.22 -17.10 -21.94
C MET A 281 -0.76 -16.98 -20.52
N GLN A 282 -2.08 -17.08 -20.35
CA GLN A 282 -2.75 -16.89 -19.06
C GLN A 282 -2.33 -17.92 -18.00
N ASP A 283 -2.13 -19.18 -18.41
CA ASP A 283 -1.72 -20.28 -17.50
C ASP A 283 -0.27 -20.14 -17.01
N LYS A 284 0.50 -19.21 -17.58
CA LYS A 284 1.93 -18.99 -17.32
C LYS A 284 2.24 -17.67 -16.63
N ILE A 285 1.21 -16.98 -16.13
CA ILE A 285 1.37 -15.69 -15.42
C ILE A 285 2.19 -15.85 -14.14
N GLU A 286 1.97 -16.93 -13.39
CA GLU A 286 2.71 -17.16 -12.14
C GLU A 286 4.20 -17.43 -12.44
N ASP A 287 4.47 -18.26 -13.45
CA ASP A 287 5.84 -18.61 -13.89
C ASP A 287 6.60 -17.35 -14.34
N ILE A 288 5.99 -16.47 -15.14
CA ILE A 288 6.63 -15.22 -15.58
C ILE A 288 6.82 -14.25 -14.42
N GLN A 289 5.87 -14.13 -13.49
CA GLN A 289 6.01 -13.27 -12.31
C GLN A 289 7.19 -13.71 -11.44
N LYS A 290 7.26 -15.00 -11.11
CA LYS A 290 8.38 -15.59 -10.35
C LYS A 290 9.71 -15.35 -11.06
N ARG A 291 9.78 -15.62 -12.37
CA ARG A 291 11.02 -15.42 -13.13
C ARG A 291 11.44 -13.94 -13.21
N CYS A 292 10.48 -13.03 -13.37
CA CYS A 292 10.74 -11.60 -13.38
C CYS A 292 11.27 -11.08 -12.04
N ILE A 293 10.79 -11.65 -10.93
CA ILE A 293 11.30 -11.37 -9.58
C ILE A 293 12.75 -11.83 -9.44
N GLU A 294 13.08 -13.04 -9.90
CA GLU A 294 14.46 -13.57 -9.91
C GLU A 294 15.42 -12.74 -10.77
N LEU A 295 14.92 -12.14 -11.85
CA LEU A 295 15.70 -11.26 -12.74
C LEU A 295 15.77 -9.80 -12.26
N GLU A 296 15.24 -9.51 -11.06
CA GLU A 296 15.16 -8.17 -10.46
C GLU A 296 14.31 -7.15 -11.26
N TYR A 297 13.38 -7.63 -12.10
CA TYR A 297 12.41 -6.81 -12.85
C TYR A 297 10.97 -7.25 -12.53
N PRO A 298 10.48 -7.07 -11.29
CA PRO A 298 9.14 -7.51 -10.93
C PRO A 298 8.07 -6.79 -11.74
N LEU A 299 7.00 -7.52 -12.05
CA LEU A 299 5.91 -7.06 -12.88
C LEU A 299 4.89 -6.25 -12.07
N LEU A 300 4.66 -4.99 -12.45
CA LEU A 300 3.56 -4.20 -11.90
C LEU A 300 2.24 -4.52 -12.59
N ALA A 301 1.28 -5.05 -11.82
CA ALA A 301 -0.03 -5.39 -12.34
C ALA A 301 -0.91 -4.14 -12.55
N GLU A 302 -1.29 -3.89 -13.80
CA GLU A 302 -2.22 -2.84 -14.19
C GLU A 302 -3.41 -3.43 -14.94
N TYR A 303 -4.57 -2.80 -14.78
CA TYR A 303 -5.78 -3.14 -15.52
C TYR A 303 -6.28 -1.92 -16.30
N ASP A 304 -6.37 -2.07 -17.62
CA ASP A 304 -6.94 -1.05 -18.50
C ASP A 304 -8.46 -1.20 -18.56
N PHE A 305 -9.13 -0.79 -17.47
CA PHE A 305 -10.57 -0.91 -17.33
C PHE A 305 -11.35 0.01 -18.28
N LYS A 306 -10.75 1.12 -18.74
CA LYS A 306 -11.40 2.08 -19.66
C LYS A 306 -11.54 1.53 -21.08
N ASN A 307 -10.51 0.84 -21.59
CA ASN A 307 -10.51 0.29 -22.94
C ASN A 307 -10.98 -1.18 -23.01
N ASP A 308 -11.36 -1.77 -21.87
CA ASP A 308 -11.84 -3.13 -21.83
C ASP A 308 -13.30 -3.22 -22.30
N THR A 309 -13.48 -3.59 -23.56
CA THR A 309 -14.78 -3.84 -24.19
C THR A 309 -15.26 -5.28 -24.04
N HIS A 310 -14.41 -6.20 -23.57
CA HIS A 310 -14.76 -7.60 -23.42
C HIS A 310 -15.59 -7.82 -22.15
N ASN A 311 -15.16 -7.23 -21.04
CA ASN A 311 -15.90 -7.29 -19.80
C ASN A 311 -17.00 -6.22 -19.77
N PRO A 312 -18.27 -6.59 -19.59
CA PRO A 312 -19.36 -5.63 -19.54
C PRO A 312 -19.23 -4.70 -18.33
N ASP A 313 -19.57 -3.42 -18.53
CA ASP A 313 -19.66 -2.47 -17.45
C ASP A 313 -20.89 -2.76 -16.57
N ILE A 314 -20.74 -2.52 -15.27
CA ILE A 314 -21.85 -2.53 -14.32
C ILE A 314 -22.35 -1.09 -14.13
N ASN A 315 -23.66 -0.90 -14.13
CA ASN A 315 -24.28 0.41 -13.94
C ASN A 315 -24.32 0.77 -12.44
N VAL A 316 -23.17 1.17 -11.91
CA VAL A 316 -23.02 1.62 -10.52
C VAL A 316 -22.26 2.94 -10.49
N ASP A 317 -22.86 3.90 -9.80
CA ASP A 317 -22.31 5.23 -9.60
C ASP A 317 -22.27 5.58 -8.12
N LEU A 318 -21.33 6.43 -7.77
CA LEU A 318 -21.28 7.01 -6.44
C LEU A 318 -22.40 8.06 -6.30
N LYS A 319 -23.15 8.00 -5.20
CA LYS A 319 -24.21 8.99 -4.94
C LYS A 319 -23.60 10.38 -4.69
N PRO A 320 -24.27 11.48 -5.10
CA PRO A 320 -23.77 12.84 -4.86
C PRO A 320 -23.55 13.20 -3.39
N SER A 321 -24.24 12.53 -2.47
CA SER A 321 -24.07 12.73 -1.02
C SER A 321 -22.79 12.10 -0.46
N ALA A 322 -22.11 11.25 -1.23
CA ALA A 322 -20.89 10.54 -0.83
C ALA A 322 -19.66 11.43 -1.05
N LEU A 323 -19.44 12.39 -0.15
CA LEU A 323 -18.24 13.22 -0.18
C LEU A 323 -17.06 12.47 0.40
N LEU A 324 -15.97 12.40 -0.36
CA LEU A 324 -14.71 11.83 0.09
C LEU A 324 -13.95 12.82 0.96
N ARG A 325 -13.20 12.28 1.92
CA ARG A 325 -12.23 13.07 2.69
C ARG A 325 -10.94 13.21 1.89
N PRO A 326 -10.16 14.29 2.07
CA PRO A 326 -8.95 14.54 1.26
C PRO A 326 -7.95 13.36 1.25
N TYR A 327 -7.77 12.65 2.37
CA TYR A 327 -6.87 11.49 2.42
C TYR A 327 -7.38 10.26 1.65
N GLN A 328 -8.70 10.12 1.47
CA GLN A 328 -9.30 9.06 0.66
C GLN A 328 -9.15 9.38 -0.83
N GLU A 329 -9.33 10.64 -1.21
CA GLU A 329 -9.05 11.09 -2.58
C GLU A 329 -7.58 10.90 -2.93
N LYS A 330 -6.67 11.27 -2.02
CA LYS A 330 -5.23 11.08 -2.19
C LYS A 330 -4.85 9.61 -2.37
N SER A 331 -5.48 8.68 -1.63
CA SER A 331 -5.20 7.25 -1.78
C SER A 331 -5.74 6.69 -3.11
N LEU A 332 -6.95 7.10 -3.53
CA LEU A 332 -7.53 6.69 -4.81
C LEU A 332 -6.78 7.27 -6.01
N ARG A 333 -6.28 8.50 -5.90
CA ARG A 333 -5.43 9.12 -6.93
C ARG A 333 -4.13 8.35 -7.16
N LYS A 334 -3.57 7.71 -6.13
CA LYS A 334 -2.40 6.82 -6.29
C LYS A 334 -2.77 5.47 -6.93
N MET A 335 -4.00 4.99 -6.74
CA MET A 335 -4.48 3.73 -7.32
C MET A 335 -4.83 3.88 -8.82
N PHE A 336 -5.41 5.01 -9.19
CA PHE A 336 -5.83 5.31 -10.57
C PHE A 336 -4.85 6.27 -11.23
N GLY A 337 -4.21 5.85 -12.32
CA GLY A 337 -3.32 6.72 -13.09
C GLY A 337 -3.33 6.35 -14.57
N ASN A 338 -3.23 7.36 -15.45
CA ASN A 338 -3.15 7.18 -16.92
C ASN A 338 -4.30 6.33 -17.50
N GLY A 339 -5.50 6.42 -16.91
CA GLY A 339 -6.67 5.66 -17.34
C GLY A 339 -6.66 4.17 -16.97
N ARG A 340 -5.66 3.71 -16.22
CA ARG A 340 -5.54 2.32 -15.73
C ARG A 340 -5.68 2.27 -14.22
N ALA A 341 -6.10 1.12 -13.71
CA ALA A 341 -6.11 0.82 -12.28
C ALA A 341 -4.88 -0.02 -11.93
N ARG A 342 -4.14 0.36 -10.89
CA ARG A 342 -2.98 -0.38 -10.40
C ARG A 342 -3.41 -1.30 -9.26
N SER A 343 -2.87 -2.52 -9.24
CA SER A 343 -3.00 -3.39 -8.07
C SER A 343 -2.14 -2.86 -6.93
N GLY A 344 -2.66 -2.86 -5.70
CA GLY A 344 -1.94 -2.35 -4.53
C GLY A 344 -2.71 -2.46 -3.23
N VAL A 345 -2.08 -2.02 -2.14
CA VAL A 345 -2.64 -2.06 -0.78
C VAL A 345 -2.82 -0.63 -0.26
N ILE A 346 -4.03 -0.30 0.18
CA ILE A 346 -4.34 0.98 0.84
C ILE A 346 -4.51 0.74 2.35
N VAL A 347 -3.61 1.29 3.15
CA VAL A 347 -3.65 1.16 4.61
C VAL A 347 -4.39 2.35 5.23
N LEU A 348 -5.50 2.09 5.91
CA LEU A 348 -6.31 3.10 6.60
C LEU A 348 -6.65 2.63 8.02
N PRO A 349 -6.60 3.52 9.03
CA PRO A 349 -6.97 3.16 10.41
C PRO A 349 -8.46 2.85 10.55
N CYS A 350 -8.86 2.20 11.64
CA CYS A 350 -10.27 1.90 11.91
C CYS A 350 -11.08 3.21 12.01
N GLY A 351 -12.27 3.25 11.41
CA GLY A 351 -13.11 4.45 11.36
C GLY A 351 -12.74 5.50 10.30
N ALA A 352 -11.64 5.34 9.56
CA ALA A 352 -11.24 6.28 8.49
C ALA A 352 -12.06 6.17 7.18
N GLY A 353 -13.11 5.35 7.15
CA GLY A 353 -13.92 5.15 5.94
C GLY A 353 -13.30 4.20 4.91
N LYS A 354 -12.75 3.07 5.37
CA LYS A 354 -12.23 1.98 4.52
C LYS A 354 -13.25 1.55 3.46
N SER A 355 -14.50 1.31 3.89
CA SER A 355 -15.56 0.84 3.01
C SER A 355 -15.92 1.85 1.93
N LEU A 356 -16.01 3.15 2.27
CA LEU A 356 -16.29 4.20 1.29
C LEU A 356 -15.19 4.31 0.21
N THR A 357 -13.92 4.14 0.62
CA THR A 357 -12.79 4.12 -0.32
C THR A 357 -12.93 2.95 -1.31
N GLY A 358 -13.27 1.75 -0.82
CA GLY A 358 -13.50 0.58 -1.68
C GLY A 358 -14.74 0.69 -2.58
N VAL A 359 -15.85 1.23 -2.06
CA VAL A 359 -17.06 1.50 -2.85
C VAL A 359 -16.74 2.48 -3.98
N THR A 360 -15.97 3.53 -3.69
CA THR A 360 -15.57 4.50 -4.72
C THR A 360 -14.68 3.86 -5.77
N ALA A 361 -13.70 3.05 -5.37
CA ALA A 361 -12.85 2.32 -6.33
C ALA A 361 -13.70 1.44 -7.27
N CYS A 362 -14.71 0.73 -6.74
CA CYS A 362 -15.65 -0.06 -7.53
C CYS A 362 -16.47 0.81 -8.51
N CYS A 363 -17.00 1.95 -8.04
CA CYS A 363 -17.76 2.90 -8.88
C CYS A 363 -16.90 3.57 -9.96
N THR A 364 -15.60 3.74 -9.73
CA THR A 364 -14.66 4.28 -10.72
C THR A 364 -14.29 3.25 -11.78
N VAL A 365 -14.05 1.99 -11.38
CA VAL A 365 -13.67 0.91 -12.31
C VAL A 365 -14.86 0.44 -13.14
N ARG A 366 -16.07 0.43 -12.57
CA ARG A 366 -17.33 0.00 -13.20
C ARG A 366 -17.31 -1.41 -13.81
N LYS A 367 -16.46 -2.30 -13.29
CA LYS A 367 -16.44 -3.72 -13.65
C LYS A 367 -16.92 -4.57 -12.47
N ARG A 368 -17.15 -5.86 -12.73
CA ARG A 368 -17.58 -6.80 -11.69
C ARG A 368 -16.60 -6.80 -10.52
N CYS A 369 -17.12 -6.67 -9.31
CA CYS A 369 -16.33 -6.52 -8.09
C CYS A 369 -16.55 -7.71 -7.15
N LEU A 370 -15.46 -8.27 -6.62
CA LEU A 370 -15.47 -9.27 -5.56
C LEU A 370 -14.90 -8.65 -4.28
N VAL A 371 -15.69 -8.70 -3.21
CA VAL A 371 -15.31 -8.19 -1.89
C VAL A 371 -15.14 -9.37 -0.94
N LEU A 372 -13.93 -9.51 -0.39
CA LEU A 372 -13.58 -10.57 0.54
C LEU A 372 -13.56 -10.06 1.98
N CYS A 373 -14.29 -10.75 2.83
CA CYS A 373 -14.50 -10.40 4.22
C CYS A 373 -14.00 -11.50 5.17
N ASN A 374 -13.71 -11.13 6.41
CA ASN A 374 -13.30 -12.09 7.44
C ASN A 374 -14.49 -12.81 8.10
N SER A 375 -15.67 -12.19 8.12
CA SER A 375 -16.86 -12.73 8.78
C SER A 375 -18.15 -12.38 8.03
N GLY A 376 -19.23 -13.11 8.32
CA GLY A 376 -20.56 -12.80 7.79
C GLY A 376 -21.08 -11.42 8.22
N VAL A 377 -20.72 -10.95 9.42
CA VAL A 377 -21.09 -9.60 9.88
C VAL A 377 -20.44 -8.54 8.99
N SER A 378 -19.17 -8.72 8.60
CA SER A 378 -18.50 -7.82 7.68
C SER A 378 -19.14 -7.83 6.29
N VAL A 379 -19.66 -8.99 5.83
CA VAL A 379 -20.41 -9.07 4.56
C VAL A 379 -21.65 -8.18 4.58
N GLU A 380 -22.44 -8.21 5.66
CA GLU A 380 -23.62 -7.35 5.81
C GLU A 380 -23.25 -5.87 5.90
N GLN A 381 -22.17 -5.54 6.61
CA GLN A 381 -21.67 -4.17 6.69
C GLN A 381 -21.28 -3.65 5.31
N TRP A 382 -20.52 -4.43 4.52
CA TRP A 382 -20.15 -4.03 3.17
C TRP A 382 -21.38 -3.87 2.27
N LYS A 383 -22.35 -4.79 2.31
CA LYS A 383 -23.61 -4.65 1.57
C LYS A 383 -24.33 -3.35 1.91
N ALA A 384 -24.47 -3.04 3.20
CA ALA A 384 -25.10 -1.79 3.65
C ALA A 384 -24.35 -0.55 3.14
N GLN A 385 -23.01 -0.56 3.16
CA GLN A 385 -22.19 0.55 2.65
C GLN A 385 -22.33 0.73 1.14
N PHE A 386 -22.37 -0.35 0.35
CA PHE A 386 -22.64 -0.26 -1.09
C PHE A 386 -24.00 0.37 -1.35
N LYS A 387 -25.07 -0.09 -0.69
CA LYS A 387 -26.41 0.49 -0.83
C LYS A 387 -26.47 1.96 -0.39
N MET A 388 -25.75 2.31 0.66
CA MET A 388 -25.77 3.65 1.21
C MET A 388 -25.09 4.65 0.28
N TRP A 389 -23.89 4.34 -0.20
CA TRP A 389 -23.01 5.29 -0.90
C TRP A 389 -23.04 5.18 -2.42
N SER A 390 -23.50 4.06 -2.98
CA SER A 390 -23.63 3.89 -4.43
C SER A 390 -25.09 3.77 -4.88
N THR A 391 -25.32 3.86 -6.18
CA THR A 391 -26.62 3.61 -6.84
C THR A 391 -26.92 2.12 -7.01
N ALA A 392 -26.13 1.22 -6.42
CA ALA A 392 -26.32 -0.22 -6.56
C ALA A 392 -27.63 -0.72 -5.92
N ASP A 393 -28.47 -1.35 -6.73
CA ASP A 393 -29.68 -2.06 -6.30
C ASP A 393 -29.36 -3.41 -5.61
N ASP A 394 -30.31 -3.89 -4.80
CA ASP A 394 -30.20 -5.17 -4.10
C ASP A 394 -30.03 -6.38 -5.03
N SER A 395 -30.54 -6.30 -6.26
CA SER A 395 -30.39 -7.36 -7.27
C SER A 395 -28.97 -7.44 -7.84
N MET A 396 -28.20 -6.36 -7.79
CA MET A 396 -26.82 -6.31 -8.29
C MET A 396 -25.81 -6.78 -7.24
N ILE A 397 -26.16 -6.73 -5.96
CA ILE A 397 -25.31 -7.09 -4.83
C ILE A 397 -25.66 -8.50 -4.33
N CYS A 398 -24.77 -9.46 -4.58
CA CYS A 398 -24.91 -10.83 -4.10
C CYS A 398 -24.08 -11.03 -2.83
N ARG A 399 -24.71 -11.54 -1.76
CA ARG A 399 -23.98 -12.13 -0.62
C ARG A 399 -23.82 -13.61 -0.85
N PHE A 400 -22.59 -14.08 -0.67
CA PHE A 400 -22.27 -15.50 -0.80
C PHE A 400 -21.59 -15.98 0.48
N THR A 401 -22.40 -16.39 1.45
CA THR A 401 -21.96 -16.96 2.73
C THR A 401 -22.63 -18.31 2.98
N SER A 402 -22.23 -19.02 4.03
CA SER A 402 -22.87 -20.28 4.41
C SER A 402 -24.36 -20.11 4.76
N GLU A 403 -24.73 -18.96 5.32
CA GLU A 403 -26.07 -18.64 5.82
C GLU A 403 -26.91 -17.86 4.81
N ALA A 404 -26.29 -16.93 4.05
CA ALA A 404 -26.96 -16.12 3.05
C ALA A 404 -26.56 -16.57 1.64
N LYS A 405 -27.54 -17.13 0.92
CA LYS A 405 -27.37 -17.69 -0.42
C LYS A 405 -28.14 -16.87 -1.44
N ASP A 406 -27.76 -15.60 -1.58
CA ASP A 406 -28.29 -14.76 -2.64
C ASP A 406 -27.91 -15.40 -3.99
N LYS A 407 -28.76 -15.31 -5.02
CA LYS A 407 -28.49 -15.95 -6.31
C LYS A 407 -27.31 -15.27 -7.01
N PRO A 408 -26.23 -15.99 -7.36
CA PRO A 408 -25.04 -15.38 -7.96
C PRO A 408 -25.23 -15.00 -9.44
N MET A 409 -26.29 -15.47 -10.10
CA MET A 409 -26.52 -15.21 -11.52
C MET A 409 -26.86 -13.74 -11.76
N GLY A 410 -26.04 -13.07 -12.57
CA GLY A 410 -26.26 -11.67 -12.98
C GLY A 410 -25.82 -10.62 -11.96
N CYS A 411 -25.10 -11.00 -10.89
CA CYS A 411 -24.58 -10.03 -9.93
C CYS A 411 -23.43 -9.20 -10.52
N GLY A 412 -23.43 -7.91 -10.21
CA GLY A 412 -22.32 -7.00 -10.53
C GLY A 412 -21.30 -6.92 -9.39
N ILE A 413 -21.77 -7.09 -8.15
CA ILE A 413 -20.94 -7.01 -6.93
C ILE A 413 -21.21 -8.26 -6.10
N CYS A 414 -20.19 -9.06 -5.85
CA CYS A 414 -20.26 -10.24 -5.00
C CYS A 414 -19.48 -9.99 -3.70
N ILE A 415 -20.11 -10.25 -2.55
CA ILE A 415 -19.52 -10.08 -1.23
C ILE A 415 -19.51 -11.45 -0.54
N THR A 416 -18.33 -11.95 -0.21
CA THR A 416 -18.13 -13.29 0.36
C THR A 416 -17.05 -13.30 1.44
N THR A 417 -16.80 -14.44 2.06
CA THR A 417 -15.77 -14.61 3.08
C THR A 417 -14.60 -15.43 2.56
N TYR A 418 -13.41 -15.21 3.13
CA TYR A 418 -12.23 -16.03 2.81
C TYR A 418 -12.49 -17.53 3.00
N SER A 419 -13.17 -17.90 4.10
CA SER A 419 -13.56 -19.28 4.40
C SER A 419 -14.44 -19.91 3.32
N MET A 420 -15.29 -19.14 2.63
CA MET A 420 -16.14 -19.66 1.56
C MET A 420 -15.36 -19.93 0.28
N ILE A 421 -14.28 -19.20 0.01
CA ILE A 421 -13.46 -19.39 -1.20
C ILE A 421 -12.44 -20.51 -1.01
N THR A 422 -11.78 -20.59 0.14
CA THR A 422 -10.67 -21.52 0.38
C THR A 422 -11.13 -22.94 0.73
N HIS A 423 -12.43 -23.15 1.01
CA HIS A 423 -12.95 -24.46 1.39
C HIS A 423 -12.86 -25.47 0.23
N THR A 424 -11.97 -26.46 0.38
CA THR A 424 -11.63 -27.48 -0.64
C THR A 424 -12.57 -28.68 -0.67
N GLN A 425 -13.40 -28.89 0.37
CA GLN A 425 -14.33 -30.03 0.40
C GLN A 425 -15.55 -29.80 -0.51
N LYS A 426 -16.18 -30.89 -0.95
CA LYS A 426 -17.40 -30.87 -1.81
C LYS A 426 -18.45 -29.93 -1.22
N ARG A 427 -18.70 -28.85 -1.94
CA ARG A 427 -19.74 -27.87 -1.61
C ARG A 427 -21.11 -28.44 -1.96
N SER A 428 -22.14 -27.97 -1.25
CA SER A 428 -23.54 -28.22 -1.62
C SER A 428 -23.81 -27.67 -3.03
N TRP A 429 -24.83 -28.17 -3.71
CA TRP A 429 -25.19 -27.77 -5.09
C TRP A 429 -25.30 -26.24 -5.27
N GLU A 430 -25.71 -25.53 -4.23
CA GLU A 430 -25.84 -24.07 -4.21
C GLU A 430 -24.51 -23.32 -4.00
N GLY A 431 -23.44 -24.03 -3.60
CA GLY A 431 -22.09 -23.51 -3.43
C GLY A 431 -21.12 -23.89 -4.55
N LYS A 432 -21.60 -24.57 -5.60
CA LYS A 432 -20.83 -24.99 -6.77
C LYS A 432 -20.81 -23.94 -7.88
#